data_AF-A0A2X1RLN4-F1
#
_entry.id   AF-A0A2X1RLN4-F1
#
_cell.length_a   1.000
_cell.length_b   1.000
_cell.length_c   1.000
_cell.angle_alpha   90.00
_cell.angle_beta   90.00
_cell.angle_gamma   90.00
#
_symmetry.space_group_name_H-M   'P 1'
#
loop_
_entity.id
_entity.type
_entity.pdbx_description
1 polymer ?
#
loop_
_entity_poly.entity_id
_entity_poly.type
_entity_poly.pdbx_seq_one_letter_code
_entity_poly.pdbx_strand_id
1 'polypeptide(L)'
;MEKNSKSGYLYLARQVELSKANYIRRLKIKGIILETEHRRFYPRVEEAAHVVGYTDIDGNGIEGIEKSFNSLLVGKDGSRTVRKDKRGNIVEHISDEKKYDAQDVTLSIDEKLQSMVYREIKKAVSENNAESGTAVLV
;
A
#
# COMPACT_ATOMS: atom_id res chain seq x y z
N MET A 1 12.52 -2.56 -14.81
CA MET A 1 11.74 -2.34 -16.05
C MET A 1 11.00 -3.62 -16.35
N GLU A 2 9.71 -3.65 -16.03
CA GLU A 2 8.89 -4.85 -16.19
C GLU A 2 8.33 -4.86 -17.61
N LYS A 3 8.76 -5.84 -18.43
CA LYS A 3 8.52 -5.85 -19.86
C LYS A 3 7.41 -6.87 -20.16
N ASN A 4 6.19 -6.40 -20.34
CA ASN A 4 5.10 -7.25 -20.82
C ASN A 4 5.10 -7.26 -22.35
N SER A 5 5.83 -8.20 -22.95
CA SER A 5 6.22 -8.21 -24.37
C SER A 5 5.08 -8.40 -25.39
N LYS A 6 3.82 -8.48 -24.94
CA LYS A 6 2.63 -8.66 -25.80
C LYS A 6 1.62 -7.50 -25.74
N SER A 7 1.77 -6.54 -24.84
CA SER A 7 0.91 -5.36 -24.77
C SER A 7 1.66 -4.12 -25.24
N GLY A 8 0.99 -3.20 -25.94
CA GLY A 8 1.54 -1.88 -26.31
C GLY A 8 1.72 -0.95 -25.10
N TYR A 9 1.98 -1.48 -23.91
CA TYR A 9 2.01 -0.79 -22.63
C TYR A 9 3.33 -1.06 -21.91
N LEU A 10 4.03 0.00 -21.53
CA LEU A 10 5.30 -0.06 -20.81
C LEU A 10 5.31 0.99 -19.71
N TYR A 11 5.53 0.57 -18.46
CA TYR A 11 5.76 1.50 -17.37
C TYR A 11 7.10 2.22 -17.57
N LEU A 12 7.03 3.54 -17.73
CA LEU A 12 8.22 4.41 -17.78
C LEU A 12 8.70 4.78 -16.37
N ALA A 13 7.76 5.11 -15.48
CA ALA A 13 7.97 5.39 -14.07
C ALA A 13 6.65 5.20 -13.31
N ARG A 14 6.74 4.85 -12.03
CA ARG A 14 5.59 4.66 -11.13
C ARG A 14 5.72 5.58 -9.92
N GLN A 15 4.61 5.88 -9.25
CA GLN A 15 4.54 6.72 -8.05
C GLN A 15 5.34 8.05 -8.16
N VAL A 16 5.27 8.71 -9.32
CA VAL A 16 5.96 9.97 -9.57
C VAL A 16 5.30 11.12 -8.80
N GLU A 17 6.11 12.08 -8.38
CA GLU A 17 5.61 13.28 -7.71
C GLU A 17 4.61 14.04 -8.59
N LEU A 18 3.58 14.61 -7.97
CA LEU A 18 2.51 15.33 -8.66
C LEU A 18 3.05 16.49 -9.53
N SER A 19 4.10 17.19 -9.08
CA SER A 19 4.74 18.28 -9.84
C SER A 19 5.33 17.77 -11.17
N LYS A 20 6.00 16.62 -11.15
CA LYS A 20 6.57 15.95 -12.34
C LYS A 20 5.47 15.43 -13.26
N ALA A 21 4.43 14.80 -12.71
CA ALA A 21 3.28 14.36 -13.49
C ALA A 21 2.60 15.54 -14.20
N ASN A 22 2.42 16.66 -13.51
CA ASN A 22 1.84 17.88 -14.08
C ASN A 22 2.74 18.48 -15.18
N TYR A 23 4.07 18.45 -15.01
CA TYR A 23 5.00 18.87 -16.04
C TYR A 23 4.88 18.02 -17.30
N ILE A 24 4.91 16.69 -17.17
CA ILE A 24 4.78 15.74 -18.28
C ILE A 24 3.43 15.92 -18.98
N ARG A 25 2.34 16.13 -18.22
CA ARG A 25 1.01 16.38 -18.78
C ARG A 25 0.98 17.60 -19.70
N ARG A 26 1.71 18.68 -19.34
CA ARG A 26 1.80 19.90 -20.16
C ARG A 26 2.59 19.72 -21.45
N LEU A 27 3.52 18.76 -21.50
CA LEU A 27 4.31 18.49 -22.69
C LEU A 27 3.50 17.83 -23.81
N LYS A 28 2.31 17.27 -23.51
CA LYS A 28 1.40 16.63 -24.50
C LYS A 28 2.10 15.61 -25.41
N ILE A 29 3.03 14.84 -24.86
CA ILE A 29 3.80 13.85 -25.60
C ILE A 29 2.86 12.71 -26.02
N LYS A 30 2.74 12.47 -27.33
CA LYS A 30 1.90 11.39 -27.86
C LYS A 30 2.43 10.03 -27.39
N GLY A 31 1.53 9.19 -26.87
CA GLY A 31 1.85 7.85 -26.41
C GLY A 31 2.25 7.74 -24.93
N ILE A 32 2.39 8.86 -24.20
CA ILE A 32 2.56 8.84 -22.75
C ILE A 32 1.20 9.02 -22.09
N ILE A 33 0.87 8.09 -21.18
CA ILE A 33 -0.35 8.11 -20.37
C ILE A 33 0.08 8.28 -18.91
N LEU A 34 -0.64 9.12 -18.17
CA LEU A 34 -0.45 9.29 -16.73
C LEU A 34 -1.60 8.59 -16.02
N GLU A 35 -1.27 7.67 -15.13
CA GLU A 35 -2.21 6.97 -14.27
C GLU A 35 -2.01 7.45 -12.84
N THR A 36 -3.12 7.65 -12.12
CA THR A 36 -3.06 8.05 -10.71
C THR A 36 -2.86 6.80 -9.88
N GLU A 37 -1.75 6.74 -9.16
CA GLU A 37 -1.44 5.69 -8.19
C GLU A 37 -1.44 6.26 -6.77
N HIS A 38 -1.80 5.43 -5.80
CA HIS A 38 -1.68 5.75 -4.39
C HIS A 38 -0.38 5.18 -3.82
N ARG A 39 0.22 5.90 -2.87
CA ARG A 39 1.40 5.46 -2.13
C ARG A 39 1.16 5.72 -0.65
N ARG A 40 1.54 4.76 0.20
CA ARG A 40 1.49 4.93 1.66
C ARG A 40 2.46 6.02 2.12
N PHE A 41 2.00 6.82 3.06
CA PHE A 41 2.81 7.81 3.78
C PHE A 41 2.80 7.46 5.26
N TYR A 42 4.00 7.35 5.85
CA TYR A 42 4.20 7.01 7.26
C TYR A 42 4.75 8.24 7.98
N PRO A 43 3.92 9.00 8.72
CA PRO A 43 4.37 10.25 9.36
C PRO A 43 5.49 10.04 10.39
N ARG A 44 5.54 8.84 11.00
CA ARG A 44 6.38 8.49 12.15
C ARG A 44 7.26 7.27 11.85
N VAL A 45 8.04 7.36 10.78
CA VAL A 45 8.81 6.23 10.22
C VAL A 45 9.69 5.56 11.28
N GLU A 46 10.58 6.30 11.95
CA GLU A 46 11.62 5.67 12.78
C GLU A 46 11.07 4.97 14.04
N GLU A 47 10.09 5.60 14.70
CA GLU A 47 9.58 5.15 16.00
C GLU A 47 8.49 4.08 15.90
N ALA A 48 7.81 3.98 14.75
CA ALA A 48 6.68 3.07 14.56
C ALA A 48 6.88 2.08 13.40
N ALA A 49 7.99 2.15 12.65
CA ALA A 49 8.25 1.29 11.49
C ALA A 49 8.07 -0.20 11.79
N HIS A 50 8.63 -0.69 12.89
CA HIS A 50 8.58 -2.12 13.21
C HIS A 50 7.15 -2.61 13.50
N VAL A 51 6.28 -1.76 14.04
CA VAL A 51 4.91 -2.14 14.33
C VAL A 51 4.01 -1.91 13.11
N VAL A 52 4.04 -0.72 12.53
CA VAL A 52 3.19 -0.37 11.39
C VAL A 52 3.58 -1.19 10.15
N GLY A 53 4.87 -1.36 9.90
CA GLY A 53 5.40 -2.00 8.71
C GLY A 53 5.38 -1.08 7.49
N TYR A 54 5.43 -1.68 6.30
CA TYR A 54 5.40 -0.97 5.02
C TYR A 54 4.71 -1.78 3.92
N THR A 55 4.43 -1.12 2.80
CA THR A 55 3.84 -1.69 1.58
C THR A 55 4.84 -1.75 0.44
N ASP A 56 4.60 -2.64 -0.53
CA ASP A 56 5.32 -2.66 -1.81
C ASP A 56 4.82 -1.58 -2.78
N ILE A 57 5.35 -1.58 -4.01
CA ILE A 57 4.98 -0.61 -5.05
C ILE A 57 3.54 -0.79 -5.55
N ASP A 58 2.95 -1.97 -5.32
CA ASP A 58 1.58 -2.31 -5.69
C ASP A 58 0.59 -2.09 -4.54
N GLY A 59 1.07 -1.62 -3.39
CA GLY A 59 0.27 -1.31 -2.22
C GLY A 59 -0.01 -2.51 -1.32
N ASN A 60 0.63 -3.66 -1.53
CA ASN A 60 0.47 -4.82 -0.64
C ASN A 60 1.34 -4.67 0.60
N GLY A 61 0.76 -4.90 1.77
CA GLY A 61 1.48 -4.91 3.03
C GLY A 61 2.50 -6.06 3.13
N ILE A 62 3.76 -5.71 3.38
CA ILE A 62 4.88 -6.67 3.42
C ILE A 62 5.29 -7.05 4.85
N GLU A 63 5.14 -6.11 5.79
CA GLU A 63 5.52 -6.26 7.19
C GLU A 63 4.51 -5.62 8.14
N GLY A 64 4.60 -5.94 9.43
CA GLY A 64 3.86 -5.28 10.51
C GLY A 64 2.34 -5.39 10.40
N ILE A 65 1.67 -4.31 10.80
CA ILE A 65 0.22 -4.13 10.67
C ILE A 65 -0.21 -4.13 9.21
N GLU A 66 0.54 -3.48 8.32
CA GLU A 66 0.20 -3.43 6.89
C GLU A 66 0.03 -4.84 6.32
N LYS A 67 0.94 -5.78 6.65
CA LYS A 67 0.80 -7.19 6.24
C LYS A 67 -0.34 -7.90 6.96
N SER A 68 -0.37 -7.78 8.29
CA SER A 68 -1.30 -8.54 9.14
C SER A 68 -2.76 -8.20 8.84
N PHE A 69 -3.02 -6.95 8.45
CA PHE A 69 -4.35 -6.44 8.13
C PHE A 69 -4.53 -6.11 6.64
N ASN A 70 -3.66 -6.61 5.75
CA ASN A 70 -3.68 -6.26 4.34
C ASN A 70 -5.05 -6.47 3.69
N SER A 71 -5.72 -7.59 3.99
CA SER A 71 -7.05 -7.88 3.44
C SER A 71 -8.14 -6.89 3.86
N LEU A 72 -8.03 -6.33 5.08
CA LEU A 72 -8.93 -5.29 5.58
C LEU A 72 -8.57 -3.92 4.98
N LEU A 73 -7.28 -3.61 4.92
CA LEU A 73 -6.76 -2.32 4.45
C LEU A 73 -6.89 -2.12 2.95
N VAL A 74 -6.80 -3.19 2.16
CA VAL A 74 -6.97 -3.17 0.69
C VAL A 74 -8.43 -3.45 0.30
N GLY A 75 -9.16 -4.18 1.14
CA GLY A 75 -10.46 -4.72 0.79
C GLY A 75 -10.34 -5.93 -0.15
N LYS A 76 -11.46 -6.31 -0.75
CA LYS A 76 -11.52 -7.39 -1.75
C LYS A 76 -12.47 -7.00 -2.87
N ASP A 77 -12.01 -7.08 -4.10
CA ASP A 77 -12.87 -6.91 -5.26
C ASP A 77 -13.93 -8.01 -5.34
N GLY A 78 -15.15 -7.60 -5.69
CA GLY A 78 -16.21 -8.54 -6.03
C GLY A 78 -16.02 -9.04 -7.45
N SER A 79 -16.52 -10.23 -7.74
CA SER A 79 -16.51 -10.78 -9.09
C SER A 79 -17.87 -11.40 -9.40
N ARG A 80 -18.25 -11.42 -10.67
CA ARG A 80 -19.51 -12.01 -11.13
C ARG A 80 -19.26 -12.85 -12.37
N THR A 81 -19.56 -14.13 -12.28
CA THR A 81 -19.46 -15.06 -13.39
C THR A 81 -20.80 -15.11 -14.12
N VAL A 82 -20.79 -14.78 -15.41
CA VAL A 82 -21.98 -14.83 -16.27
C VAL A 82 -21.77 -15.74 -17.47
N ARG A 83 -22.82 -16.45 -17.87
CA ARG A 83 -22.89 -17.15 -19.15
C ARG A 83 -23.44 -16.19 -20.21
N LYS A 84 -22.77 -16.12 -21.35
CA LYS A 84 -23.17 -15.30 -22.50
C LYS A 84 -23.52 -16.15 -23.71
N ASP A 85 -24.49 -15.70 -24.52
CA ASP A 85 -24.80 -16.31 -25.81
C ASP A 85 -23.77 -15.93 -26.89
N LYS A 86 -23.92 -16.46 -28.12
CA LYS A 86 -23.04 -16.13 -29.26
C LYS A 86 -23.11 -14.66 -29.70
N ARG A 87 -24.13 -13.91 -29.27
CA ARG A 87 -24.33 -12.48 -29.57
C ARG A 87 -23.83 -11.57 -28.43
N GLY A 88 -23.30 -12.15 -27.35
CA GLY A 88 -22.76 -11.44 -26.19
C GLY A 88 -23.78 -11.07 -25.11
N ASN A 89 -25.06 -11.47 -25.26
CA ASN A 89 -26.08 -11.22 -24.26
C ASN A 89 -25.88 -12.13 -23.05
N ILE A 90 -26.09 -11.60 -21.84
CA ILE A 90 -26.06 -12.38 -20.61
C ILE A 90 -27.31 -13.26 -20.57
N VAL A 91 -27.13 -14.57 -20.51
CA VAL A 91 -28.22 -15.55 -20.43
C VAL A 91 -28.37 -16.14 -19.03
N GLU A 92 -27.31 -16.11 -18.22
CA GLU A 92 -27.33 -16.69 -16.88
C GLU A 92 -26.25 -16.09 -15.97
N HIS A 93 -26.58 -15.92 -14.68
CA HIS A 93 -25.63 -15.57 -13.62
C HIS A 93 -25.22 -16.86 -12.89
N ILE A 94 -23.94 -17.22 -12.96
CA ILE A 94 -23.43 -18.49 -12.42
C ILE A 94 -23.02 -18.34 -10.95
N SER A 95 -22.26 -17.30 -10.63
CA SER A 95 -21.77 -17.06 -9.27
C SER A 95 -21.39 -15.60 -9.06
N ASP A 96 -21.54 -15.14 -7.82
CA ASP A 96 -21.14 -13.80 -7.38
C ASP A 96 -20.21 -13.92 -6.17
N GLU A 97 -19.03 -13.30 -6.24
CA GLU A 97 -18.18 -13.03 -5.08
C GLU A 97 -18.46 -11.62 -4.55
N LYS A 98 -18.73 -11.52 -3.25
CA LYS A 98 -18.99 -10.23 -2.60
C LYS A 98 -17.74 -9.36 -2.58
N LYS A 99 -17.92 -8.10 -2.95
CA LYS A 99 -16.96 -7.02 -2.74
C LYS A 99 -16.92 -6.64 -1.26
N TYR A 100 -15.74 -6.37 -0.74
CA TYR A 100 -15.52 -5.74 0.56
C TYR A 100 -14.68 -4.48 0.35
N ASP A 101 -15.19 -3.35 0.82
CA ASP A 101 -14.44 -2.10 0.73
C ASP A 101 -13.29 -2.09 1.75
N ALA A 102 -12.25 -1.32 1.45
CA ALA A 102 -11.14 -1.06 2.36
C ALA A 102 -11.65 -0.43 3.66
N GLN A 103 -11.07 -0.83 4.78
CA GLN A 103 -11.43 -0.37 6.11
C GLN A 103 -10.22 0.22 6.86
N ASP A 104 -10.51 1.16 7.74
CA ASP A 104 -9.51 1.73 8.64
C ASP A 104 -9.19 0.75 9.77
N VAL A 105 -7.93 0.78 10.23
CA VAL A 105 -7.44 0.02 11.38
C VAL A 105 -6.97 1.00 12.45
N THR A 106 -7.65 1.01 13.59
CA THR A 106 -7.22 1.76 14.78
C THR A 106 -6.35 0.86 15.66
N LEU A 107 -5.12 1.28 15.92
CA LEU A 107 -4.20 0.54 16.79
C LEU A 107 -4.49 0.81 18.27
N SER A 108 -4.10 -0.13 19.12
CA SER A 108 -4.06 0.05 20.57
C SER A 108 -2.90 0.95 21.04
N ILE A 109 -2.01 1.34 20.13
CA ILE A 109 -0.82 2.12 20.43
C ILE A 109 -1.20 3.58 20.62
N ASP A 110 -0.87 4.11 21.80
CA ASP A 110 -0.88 5.55 22.03
C ASP A 110 0.37 6.19 21.43
N GLU A 111 0.16 7.18 20.56
CA GLU A 111 1.19 7.89 19.82
C GLU A 111 2.20 8.60 20.75
N LYS A 112 1.76 9.17 21.87
CA LYS A 112 2.63 9.90 22.81
C LYS A 112 3.45 8.92 23.63
N LEU A 113 2.82 7.85 24.14
CA LEU A 113 3.52 6.82 24.88
C LEU A 113 4.56 6.12 24.01
N GLN A 114 4.23 5.81 22.74
CA GLN A 114 5.19 5.25 21.79
C GLN A 114 6.41 6.14 21.60
N SER A 115 6.22 7.45 21.39
CA SER A 115 7.36 8.39 21.27
C SER A 115 8.20 8.46 22.54
N MET A 116 7.57 8.43 23.72
CA MET A 116 8.31 8.42 24.99
C MET A 116 9.15 7.16 25.12
N VAL A 117 8.55 5.98 24.92
CA VAL A 117 9.24 4.69 24.99
C VAL A 117 10.39 4.62 23.99
N TYR A 118 10.13 5.02 22.74
CA TYR A 118 11.15 5.02 21.68
C TYR A 118 12.34 5.92 22.03
N ARG A 119 12.09 7.12 22.57
CA ARG A 119 13.15 8.04 22.99
C ARG A 119 14.02 7.43 24.10
N GLU A 120 13.41 6.86 25.13
CA GLU A 120 14.16 6.30 26.26
C GLU A 120 14.94 5.03 25.87
N ILE A 121 14.36 4.12 25.07
CA ILE A 121 15.09 2.92 24.62
C ILE A 121 16.25 3.28 23.68
N LYS A 122 16.05 4.24 22.77
CA LYS A 122 17.11 4.72 21.87
C LYS A 122 18.26 5.34 22.66
N LYS A 123 17.95 6.13 23.68
CA LYS A 123 18.94 6.70 24.59
C LYS A 123 19.70 5.59 25.34
N ALA A 124 19.00 4.64 25.94
CA ALA A 124 19.62 3.54 26.67
C ALA A 124 20.56 2.69 25.80
N VAL A 125 20.15 2.38 24.56
CA VAL A 125 20.99 1.64 23.60
C VAL A 125 22.27 2.43 23.29
N SER A 126 22.13 3.73 23.01
CA SER A 126 23.27 4.59 22.69
C SER A 126 24.23 4.78 23.87
N GLU A 127 23.72 4.99 25.08
CA GLU A 127 24.55 5.23 26.27
C GLU A 127 25.32 3.98 26.71
N ASN A 128 24.76 2.79 26.46
CA ASN A 128 25.38 1.53 26.84
C ASN A 128 26.16 0.85 25.70
N ASN A 129 26.24 1.48 24.51
CA ASN A 129 26.77 0.87 23.30
C ASN A 129 26.20 -0.53 23.03
N ALA A 130 24.90 -0.71 23.28
CA ALA A 130 24.23 -1.97 23.06
C ALA A 130 24.00 -2.20 21.55
N GLU A 131 23.93 -3.46 21.12
CA GLU A 131 23.64 -3.82 19.73
C GLU A 131 22.18 -3.51 19.36
N SER A 132 21.23 -3.77 20.27
CA SER A 132 19.81 -3.53 20.06
C SER A 132 19.06 -3.35 21.39
N GLY A 133 17.82 -2.86 21.32
CA GLY A 133 16.94 -2.73 22.48
C GLY A 133 15.46 -2.76 22.06
N THR A 134 14.64 -3.45 22.85
CA THR A 134 13.20 -3.58 22.64
C THR A 134 12.47 -3.23 23.93
N ALA A 135 11.39 -2.47 23.82
CA ALA A 135 10.51 -2.15 24.94
C ALA A 135 9.06 -2.43 24.53
N VAL A 136 8.29 -3.01 25.45
CA VAL A 136 6.88 -3.31 25.27
C VAL A 136 6.12 -2.73 26.46
N LEU A 137 5.05 -1.97 26.15
CA LEU A 137 4.14 -1.39 27.12
C LEU A 137 2.77 -2.07 26.95
N VAL A 138 2.16 -2.50 28.05
CA VAL A 138 0.87 -3.23 28.08
C VAL A 138 -0.09 -2.51 29.02
#